data_AF-A0A544Y8Q7-F1
#
_entry.id   AF-A0A544Y8Q7-F1
#
_cell.length_a   1.000
_cell.length_b   1.000
_cell.length_c   1.000
_cell.angle_alpha   90.00
_cell.angle_beta   90.00
_cell.angle_gamma   90.00
#
_symmetry.space_group_name_H-M   'P 1'
#
loop_
_entity.id
_entity.type
_entity.pdbx_description
1 polymer ?
#
loop_
_entity_poly.entity_id
_entity_poly.type
_entity_poly.pdbx_seq_one_letter_code
_entity_poly.pdbx_strand_id
1 'polypeptide(L)'
;MSDRSGDRPDRGRRVRRRDRHGRGMRGPLAPSHVPIAKSRGERFDDLVLDAVDRLKPRWGTQLASVEFAVEEVPPAAELLDGPARLSSDPIPLGRAESASGDEPAAVVLYRRPLEARARDREQLGTLVLDVVVEQVASLLGLTPETIDPGYDDRH
;
A
#
# COMPACT_ATOMS: atom_id res chain seq x y z
N MET A 1 54.92 23.69 45.05
CA MET A 1 54.32 23.08 43.84
C MET A 1 53.01 22.45 44.26
N SER A 2 51.93 23.16 43.92
CA SER A 2 50.54 22.77 44.11
C SER A 2 50.18 21.70 43.09
N ASP A 3 49.38 20.69 43.48
CA ASP A 3 48.08 20.52 42.83
C ASP A 3 47.13 19.68 43.69
N ARG A 4 45.86 20.10 43.69
CA ARG A 4 44.72 19.53 44.42
C ARG A 4 43.63 19.26 43.38
N SER A 5 42.74 18.32 43.74
CA SER A 5 41.43 18.05 43.12
C SER A 5 41.45 16.95 42.05
N GLY A 6 40.51 16.01 42.00
CA GLY A 6 39.31 15.82 42.82
C GLY A 6 38.54 14.57 42.40
N ASP A 7 37.86 13.97 43.38
CA ASP A 7 36.51 13.40 43.37
C ASP A 7 35.87 12.96 42.02
N ARG A 8 35.62 11.64 41.84
CA ARG A 8 34.29 10.97 41.78
C ARG A 8 34.30 9.63 41.01
N PRO A 9 33.73 8.54 41.56
CA PRO A 9 33.38 7.34 40.79
C PRO A 9 32.00 7.50 40.12
N ASP A 10 31.94 7.51 38.79
CA ASP A 10 30.67 7.57 38.06
C ASP A 10 30.05 6.18 37.89
N ARG A 11 29.06 5.94 38.76
CA ARG A 11 27.75 5.30 38.53
C ARG A 11 27.70 3.99 37.74
N GLY A 12 27.37 2.95 38.51
CA GLY A 12 26.88 1.68 38.02
C GLY A 12 25.68 1.82 37.08
N ARG A 13 25.81 1.23 35.90
CA ARG A 13 24.72 1.05 34.94
C ARG A 13 23.86 -0.15 35.36
N ARG A 14 22.90 0.07 36.25
CA ARG A 14 21.80 -0.88 36.50
C ARG A 14 20.63 -0.60 35.55
N VAL A 15 20.57 -1.44 34.50
CA VAL A 15 19.41 -2.12 33.91
C VAL A 15 18.03 -1.49 34.08
N ARG A 16 17.32 -1.18 32.96
CA ARG A 16 15.87 -1.48 32.77
C ARG A 16 15.56 -1.74 31.29
N ARG A 17 15.43 -3.04 30.96
CA ARG A 17 14.21 -3.73 30.50
C ARG A 17 14.01 -3.69 28.98
N ARG A 18 14.60 -4.69 28.31
CA ARG A 18 13.96 -5.27 27.13
C ARG A 18 12.67 -5.91 27.63
N ASP A 19 11.53 -5.38 27.22
CA ASP A 19 10.27 -6.07 27.39
C ASP A 19 10.31 -7.39 26.63
N ARG A 20 10.57 -8.45 27.39
CA ARG A 20 10.54 -9.86 26.97
C ARG A 20 9.24 -10.54 27.39
N HIS A 21 8.23 -9.77 27.78
CA HIS A 21 6.91 -10.25 28.13
C HIS A 21 5.88 -9.61 27.20
N GLY A 22 5.40 -10.38 26.23
CA GLY A 22 4.52 -9.91 25.17
C GLY A 22 3.16 -9.40 25.67
N ARG A 23 3.07 -8.09 25.95
CA ARG A 23 1.83 -7.28 25.98
C ARG A 23 2.15 -5.77 25.79
N GLY A 24 1.90 -5.21 24.60
CA GLY A 24 1.82 -3.76 24.30
C GLY A 24 2.44 -3.45 22.93
N MET A 25 1.74 -2.96 21.90
CA MET A 25 0.55 -2.11 21.81
C MET A 25 -0.78 -2.89 21.76
N ARG A 26 -1.78 -2.37 22.47
CA ARG A 26 -3.18 -2.85 22.46
C ARG A 26 -4.06 -1.65 22.15
N GLY A 27 -4.85 -1.74 21.10
CA GLY A 27 -5.88 -0.75 20.76
C GLY A 27 -5.96 -0.54 19.25
N PRO A 28 -7.17 -0.44 18.67
CA PRO A 28 -7.33 -0.26 17.24
C PRO A 28 -6.69 1.07 16.80
N LEU A 29 -5.97 1.06 15.68
CA LEU A 29 -5.69 2.28 14.93
C LEU A 29 -7.02 2.76 14.34
N ALA A 30 -7.84 3.35 15.21
CA ALA A 30 -9.09 4.00 14.84
C ALA A 30 -8.80 5.49 14.52
N PRO A 31 -9.61 6.11 13.65
CA PRO A 31 -9.23 7.27 12.84
C PRO A 31 -9.37 8.59 13.61
N SER A 32 -8.56 9.61 13.30
CA SER A 32 -8.88 11.01 13.60
C SER A 32 -7.97 12.00 12.84
N HIS A 33 -8.63 13.00 12.26
CA HIS A 33 -8.14 14.05 11.37
C HIS A 33 -7.13 15.04 11.99
N VAL A 34 -5.93 15.19 11.41
CA VAL A 34 -5.17 16.46 11.23
C VAL A 34 -4.17 16.27 10.08
N PRO A 35 -4.02 17.18 9.09
CA PRO A 35 -3.14 16.97 7.94
C PRO A 35 -1.67 17.15 8.34
N ILE A 36 -1.01 16.02 8.58
CA ILE A 36 0.44 15.89 8.51
C ILE A 36 0.83 16.12 7.05
N ALA A 37 1.92 16.84 6.80
CA ALA A 37 2.47 16.95 5.44
C ALA A 37 2.60 15.53 4.87
N LYS A 38 1.76 15.21 3.87
CA LYS A 38 1.58 13.83 3.41
C LYS A 38 2.93 13.25 2.99
N SER A 39 3.35 12.21 3.70
CA SER A 39 4.42 11.31 3.29
C SER A 39 4.18 10.84 1.85
N ARG A 40 5.23 10.37 1.16
CA ARG A 40 5.07 9.82 -0.21
C ARG A 40 4.01 8.71 -0.26
N GLY A 41 3.85 7.93 0.81
CA GLY A 41 2.77 6.95 0.95
C GLY A 41 1.40 7.61 0.98
N GLU A 42 1.18 8.58 1.86
CA GLU A 42 -0.12 9.26 1.98
C GLU A 42 -0.54 9.98 0.68
N ARG A 43 0.40 10.41 -0.18
CA ARG A 43 0.08 10.98 -1.49
C ARG A 43 -0.30 9.94 -2.55
N PHE A 44 0.21 8.72 -2.43
CA PHE A 44 -0.17 7.62 -3.31
C PHE A 44 -1.55 7.09 -2.90
N ASP A 45 -1.80 6.98 -1.60
CA ASP A 45 -3.11 6.57 -1.07
C ASP A 45 -4.24 7.50 -1.55
N ASP A 46 -3.97 8.80 -1.68
CA ASP A 46 -4.91 9.74 -2.30
C ASP A 46 -5.25 9.38 -3.75
N LEU A 47 -4.26 8.96 -4.55
CA LEU A 47 -4.51 8.56 -5.95
C LEU A 47 -5.34 7.28 -6.03
N VAL A 48 -5.11 6.34 -5.11
CA VAL A 48 -5.92 5.13 -5.00
C VAL A 48 -7.35 5.50 -4.60
N LEU A 49 -7.52 6.38 -3.62
CA LEU A 49 -8.83 6.85 -3.19
C LEU A 49 -9.57 7.56 -4.32
N ASP A 50 -8.91 8.47 -5.04
CA ASP A 50 -9.47 9.17 -6.20
C ASP A 50 -9.93 8.18 -7.29
N ALA A 51 -9.14 7.13 -7.54
CA ALA A 51 -9.48 6.08 -8.48
C ALA A 51 -10.71 5.28 -8.03
N VAL A 52 -10.78 4.86 -6.77
CA VAL A 52 -11.93 4.13 -6.21
C VAL A 52 -13.18 5.01 -6.22
N ASP A 53 -13.06 6.28 -5.81
CA ASP A 53 -14.16 7.25 -5.79
C ASP A 53 -14.75 7.48 -7.18
N ARG A 54 -13.92 7.48 -8.23
CA ARG A 54 -14.38 7.54 -9.61
C ARG A 54 -15.26 6.34 -9.99
N LEU A 55 -14.99 5.15 -9.47
CA LEU A 55 -15.74 3.93 -9.78
C LEU A 55 -17.00 3.74 -8.92
N LYS A 56 -17.05 4.34 -7.73
CA LYS A 56 -18.17 4.22 -6.77
C LYS A 56 -19.57 4.48 -7.36
N PRO A 57 -19.80 5.49 -8.24
CA PRO A 57 -21.14 5.75 -8.77
C PRO A 57 -21.78 4.56 -9.50
N ARG A 58 -20.97 3.69 -10.11
CA ARG A 58 -21.43 2.52 -10.87
C ARG A 58 -21.24 1.21 -10.12
N TRP A 59 -20.17 1.09 -9.34
CA TRP A 59 -19.72 -0.17 -8.73
C TRP A 59 -19.71 -0.16 -7.20
N GLY A 60 -20.28 0.86 -6.56
CA GLY A 60 -20.18 1.07 -5.12
C GLY A 60 -20.59 -0.12 -4.26
N THR A 61 -21.62 -0.88 -4.66
CA THR A 61 -22.07 -2.07 -3.93
C THR A 61 -21.01 -3.17 -3.92
N GLN A 62 -20.38 -3.44 -5.06
CA GLN A 62 -19.32 -4.44 -5.20
C GLN A 62 -18.06 -3.98 -4.48
N LEU A 63 -17.65 -2.72 -4.69
CA LEU A 63 -16.46 -2.13 -4.06
C LEU A 63 -16.55 -2.06 -2.54
N ALA A 64 -17.76 -2.00 -1.96
CA ALA A 64 -17.95 -2.03 -0.51
C ALA A 64 -17.50 -3.35 0.14
N SER A 65 -17.36 -4.43 -0.64
CA SER A 65 -16.86 -5.74 -0.18
C SER A 65 -15.39 -5.99 -0.52
N VAL A 66 -14.69 -5.00 -1.07
CA VAL A 66 -13.30 -5.10 -1.51
C VAL A 66 -12.41 -4.20 -0.65
N GLU A 67 -11.37 -4.77 -0.08
CA GLU A 67 -10.31 -4.01 0.59
C GLU A 67 -9.27 -3.52 -0.42
N PHE A 68 -8.88 -2.26 -0.32
CA PHE A 68 -7.82 -1.68 -1.14
C PHE A 68 -6.58 -1.47 -0.26
N ALA A 69 -5.48 -2.12 -0.65
CA ALA A 69 -4.22 -2.07 0.08
C ALA A 69 -3.09 -1.59 -0.82
N VAL A 70 -2.08 -0.99 -0.19
CA VAL A 70 -0.85 -0.53 -0.86
C VAL A 70 0.34 -1.22 -0.24
N GLU A 71 1.11 -1.90 -1.08
CA GLU A 71 2.39 -2.50 -0.73
C GLU A 71 3.52 -1.78 -1.48
N GLU A 72 4.73 -1.78 -0.93
CA GLU A 72 5.87 -1.13 -1.61
C GLU A 72 6.25 -1.84 -2.90
N VAL A 73 6.41 -3.15 -2.82
CA VAL A 73 6.91 -4.02 -3.90
C VAL A 73 6.25 -5.40 -3.78
N PRO A 74 6.14 -6.13 -4.89
CA PRO A 74 5.62 -7.50 -4.85
C PRO A 74 6.51 -8.42 -4.00
N PRO A 75 5.94 -9.43 -3.32
CA PRO A 75 6.71 -10.42 -2.61
C PRO A 75 7.56 -11.25 -3.58
N ALA A 76 8.73 -11.70 -3.12
CA ALA A 76 9.66 -12.46 -3.97
C ALA A 76 9.04 -13.72 -4.57
N ALA A 77 8.11 -14.37 -3.85
CA ALA A 77 7.40 -15.54 -4.33
C ALA A 77 6.56 -15.25 -5.59
N GLU A 78 6.01 -14.05 -5.73
CA GLU A 78 5.22 -13.64 -6.90
C GLU A 78 6.11 -13.22 -8.08
N LEU A 79 7.24 -12.55 -7.80
CA LEU A 79 8.24 -12.24 -8.83
C LEU A 79 8.88 -13.49 -9.41
N LEU A 80 8.98 -14.52 -8.58
CA LEU A 80 9.38 -15.83 -8.98
C LEU A 80 8.17 -16.52 -9.63
N ASP A 81 7.21 -17.07 -8.91
CA ASP A 81 6.28 -18.03 -9.49
C ASP A 81 5.02 -17.43 -10.15
N GLY A 82 5.00 -16.11 -10.35
CA GLY A 82 3.86 -15.38 -10.90
C GLY A 82 3.80 -15.34 -12.44
N PRO A 83 2.61 -15.00 -12.99
CA PRO A 83 2.36 -14.94 -14.44
C PRO A 83 3.23 -13.89 -15.16
N ALA A 84 3.73 -12.89 -14.43
CA ALA A 84 4.57 -11.83 -14.98
C ALA A 84 5.91 -12.34 -15.55
N ARG A 85 6.41 -13.52 -15.14
CA ARG A 85 7.64 -14.12 -15.69
C ARG A 85 7.63 -14.29 -17.22
N LEU A 86 6.45 -14.49 -17.82
CA LEU A 86 6.29 -14.71 -19.26
C LEU A 86 5.98 -13.40 -20.03
N SER A 87 5.81 -12.30 -19.30
CA SER A 87 5.43 -11.00 -19.86
C SER A 87 6.66 -10.15 -20.16
N SER A 88 6.53 -9.22 -21.11
CA SER A 88 7.59 -8.26 -21.44
C SER A 88 7.93 -7.33 -20.28
N ASP A 89 7.01 -7.19 -19.32
CA ASP A 89 7.20 -6.47 -18.07
C ASP A 89 6.98 -7.40 -16.86
N PRO A 90 8.05 -7.91 -16.24
CA PRO A 90 7.95 -8.99 -15.26
C PRO A 90 7.56 -8.53 -13.85
N ILE A 91 7.41 -7.22 -13.63
CA ILE A 91 7.08 -6.68 -12.30
C ILE A 91 5.60 -6.30 -12.27
N PRO A 92 4.75 -7.04 -11.52
CA PRO A 92 3.34 -6.73 -11.41
C PRO A 92 3.13 -5.35 -10.76
N LEU A 93 2.07 -4.67 -11.18
CA LEU A 93 1.67 -3.36 -10.66
C LEU A 93 0.61 -3.45 -9.57
N GLY A 94 -0.12 -4.57 -9.54
CA GLY A 94 -1.05 -4.92 -8.50
C GLY A 94 -1.48 -6.37 -8.63
N ARG A 95 -2.29 -6.82 -7.68
CA ARG A 95 -2.91 -8.14 -7.64
C ARG A 95 -4.31 -8.06 -7.05
N ALA A 96 -5.16 -8.97 -7.49
CA ALA A 96 -6.48 -9.21 -6.92
C ALA A 96 -6.47 -10.52 -6.12
N GLU A 97 -7.03 -10.49 -4.92
CA GLU A 97 -7.22 -11.64 -4.05
C GLU A 97 -8.73 -11.86 -3.85
N SER A 98 -9.22 -13.04 -4.21
CA SER A 98 -10.60 -13.41 -3.95
C SER A 98 -10.84 -13.59 -2.46
N ALA A 99 -12.05 -13.26 -2.00
CA ALA A 99 -12.46 -13.52 -0.62
C ALA A 99 -12.27 -14.99 -0.25
N SER A 100 -11.76 -15.25 0.96
CA SER A 100 -11.45 -16.60 1.43
C SER A 100 -11.77 -16.74 2.92
N GLY A 101 -12.82 -17.50 3.24
CA GLY A 101 -13.27 -17.68 4.62
C GLY A 101 -13.78 -16.35 5.19
N ASP A 102 -13.13 -15.87 6.25
CA ASP A 102 -13.45 -14.59 6.89
C ASP A 102 -12.67 -13.41 6.29
N GLU A 103 -11.71 -13.66 5.40
CA GLU A 103 -10.94 -12.59 4.74
C GLU A 103 -11.73 -12.04 3.54
N PRO A 104 -11.94 -10.70 3.47
CA PRO A 104 -12.62 -10.08 2.34
C PRO A 104 -11.78 -10.18 1.06
N ALA A 105 -12.41 -9.90 -0.08
CA ALA A 105 -11.67 -9.76 -1.31
C ALA A 105 -10.76 -8.53 -1.22
N ALA A 106 -9.58 -8.58 -1.82
CA ALA A 106 -8.62 -7.49 -1.75
C ALA A 106 -8.04 -7.13 -3.13
N VAL A 107 -7.76 -5.85 -3.32
CA VAL A 107 -6.97 -5.32 -4.44
C VAL A 107 -5.73 -4.66 -3.84
N VAL A 108 -4.56 -5.20 -4.17
CA VAL A 108 -3.27 -4.70 -3.69
C VAL A 108 -2.57 -3.97 -4.83
N LEU A 109 -2.12 -2.73 -4.58
CA LEU A 109 -1.30 -1.97 -5.51
C LEU A 109 0.16 -1.92 -5.05
N TYR A 110 1.09 -2.06 -5.99
CA TYR A 110 2.52 -1.97 -5.72
C TYR A 110 3.08 -0.58 -6.06
N ARG A 111 3.34 0.20 -5.02
CA ARG A 111 3.71 1.61 -5.14
C ARG A 111 5.01 1.82 -5.92
N ARG A 112 6.09 1.11 -5.58
CA ARG A 112 7.41 1.34 -6.22
C ARG A 112 7.39 1.00 -7.71
N PRO A 113 6.82 -0.13 -8.16
CA PRO A 113 6.63 -0.39 -9.59
C PRO A 113 5.85 0.71 -10.32
N LEU A 114 4.78 1.24 -9.71
CA LEU A 114 3.94 2.29 -10.30
C LEU A 114 4.70 3.63 -10.39
N GLU A 115 5.33 4.06 -9.30
CA GLU A 115 6.16 5.26 -9.26
C GLU A 115 7.34 5.20 -10.24
N ALA A 116 7.92 4.02 -10.46
CA ALA A 116 9.05 3.84 -11.37
C ALA A 116 8.67 3.97 -12.85
N ARG A 117 7.40 3.76 -13.20
CA ARG A 117 6.90 3.86 -14.59
C ARG A 117 6.33 5.24 -14.91
N ALA A 118 5.82 5.95 -13.90
CA ALA A 118 5.30 7.29 -14.06
C ALA A 118 6.43 8.35 -14.08
N ARG A 119 6.34 9.30 -15.01
CA ARG A 119 7.26 10.44 -15.14
C ARG A 119 6.88 11.61 -14.25
N ASP A 120 5.60 11.72 -13.94
CA ASP A 120 5.03 12.77 -13.10
C ASP A 120 3.78 12.26 -12.35
N ARG A 121 3.19 13.13 -11.52
CA ARG A 121 2.04 12.80 -10.66
C ARG A 121 0.77 12.55 -11.48
N GLU A 122 0.60 13.21 -12.61
CA GLU A 122 -0.59 13.05 -13.44
C GLU A 122 -0.57 11.67 -14.09
N GLN A 123 0.57 11.31 -14.70
CA GLN A 123 0.77 9.98 -15.26
C GLN A 123 0.65 8.88 -14.19
N LEU A 124 1.14 9.14 -12.96
CA LEU A 124 0.97 8.20 -11.86
C LEU A 124 -0.50 8.00 -11.48
N GLY A 125 -1.30 9.08 -11.44
CA GLY A 125 -2.73 8.99 -11.15
C GLY A 125 -3.48 8.19 -12.20
N THR A 126 -3.18 8.42 -13.49
CA THR A 126 -3.75 7.64 -14.59
C THR A 126 -3.36 6.16 -14.48
N LEU A 127 -2.09 5.86 -14.23
CA LEU A 127 -1.61 4.48 -14.12
C LEU A 127 -2.21 3.76 -12.90
N VAL A 128 -2.37 4.46 -11.77
CA VAL A 128 -3.06 3.92 -10.59
C VAL A 128 -4.51 3.59 -10.92
N LEU A 129 -5.23 4.48 -11.61
CA LEU A 129 -6.60 4.21 -12.03
C LEU A 129 -6.68 2.98 -12.93
N ASP A 130 -5.81 2.87 -13.93
CA ASP A 130 -5.79 1.72 -14.84
C ASP A 130 -5.61 0.41 -14.08
N VAL A 131 -4.64 0.36 -13.17
CA VAL A 131 -4.39 -0.84 -12.36
C VAL A 131 -5.57 -1.14 -11.43
N VAL A 132 -6.19 -0.15 -10.80
CA VAL A 132 -7.41 -0.37 -10.01
C VAL A 132 -8.52 -0.98 -10.87
N VAL A 133 -8.74 -0.44 -12.07
CA VAL A 133 -9.75 -0.90 -13.03
C VAL A 133 -9.46 -2.36 -13.44
N GLU A 134 -8.22 -2.66 -13.82
CA GLU A 134 -7.78 -4.01 -14.21
C GLU A 134 -7.98 -5.01 -13.07
N GLN A 135 -7.55 -4.68 -11.84
CA GLN A 135 -7.64 -5.60 -10.72
C GLN A 135 -9.10 -5.82 -10.28
N VAL A 136 -9.93 -4.78 -10.30
CA VAL A 136 -11.37 -4.91 -10.03
C VAL A 136 -12.05 -5.73 -11.12
N ALA A 137 -11.71 -5.51 -12.39
CA ALA A 137 -12.22 -6.29 -13.51
C ALA A 137 -11.87 -7.77 -13.35
N SER A 138 -10.61 -8.06 -13.04
CA SER A 138 -10.13 -9.41 -12.75
C SER A 138 -10.89 -10.05 -11.58
N LEU A 139 -11.10 -9.32 -10.49
CA LEU A 139 -11.83 -9.81 -9.31
C LEU A 139 -13.28 -10.16 -9.63
N LEU A 140 -13.94 -9.34 -10.46
CA LEU A 140 -15.35 -9.51 -10.82
C LEU A 140 -15.56 -10.43 -12.04
N GLY A 141 -14.48 -10.88 -12.69
CA GLY A 141 -14.55 -11.66 -13.92
C GLY A 141 -15.12 -10.86 -15.11
N LEU A 142 -14.86 -9.56 -15.16
CA LEU A 142 -15.29 -8.62 -16.19
C LEU A 142 -14.09 -8.10 -16.98
N THR A 143 -14.36 -7.33 -18.05
CA THR A 143 -13.33 -6.62 -18.78
C THR A 143 -13.08 -5.22 -18.18
N PRO A 144 -11.87 -4.66 -18.30
CA PRO A 144 -11.55 -3.31 -17.82
C PRO A 144 -12.51 -2.23 -18.35
N GLU A 145 -12.91 -2.31 -19.62
CA GLU A 145 -13.79 -1.35 -20.29
C GLU A 145 -15.22 -1.40 -19.74
N THR A 146 -15.62 -2.57 -19.23
CA THR A 146 -16.88 -2.72 -18.52
C THR A 146 -16.85 -1.95 -17.21
N ILE A 147 -15.71 -1.98 -16.50
CA ILE A 147 -15.51 -1.30 -15.22
C ILE A 147 -15.40 0.21 -15.41
N ASP A 148 -14.55 0.68 -16.34
CA ASP A 148 -14.37 2.09 -16.71
C ASP A 148 -14.46 2.25 -18.24
N PRO A 149 -15.55 2.81 -18.78
CA PRO A 149 -15.71 3.00 -20.22
C PRO A 149 -14.64 3.90 -20.87
N GLY A 150 -13.94 4.73 -20.09
CA GLY A 150 -12.83 5.54 -20.59
C GLY A 150 -11.47 4.84 -20.55
N TYR A 151 -11.43 3.53 -20.29
CA TYR A 151 -10.18 2.74 -20.22
C TYR A 151 -9.48 2.63 -21.57
N ASP A 152 -10.21 2.29 -22.64
CA ASP A 152 -9.67 2.16 -24.01
C ASP A 152 -9.06 3.46 -24.52
N ASP A 153 -9.62 4.62 -24.17
CA ASP A 153 -9.08 5.92 -24.63
C ASP A 153 -7.68 6.22 -24.06
N ARG A 154 -7.19 5.42 -23.10
CA ARG A 154 -5.88 5.59 -22.44
C ARG A 154 -4.82 4.61 -22.92
N HIS A 155 -5.17 3.59 -23.72
CA HIS A 155 -4.29 2.52 -24.23
C HIS A 155 -4.35 2.40 -25.75
#